data_AF-A0A7C5IYH7-F1
#
_entry.id   AF-A0A7C5IYH7-F1
#
_cell.length_a   1.000
_cell.length_b   1.000
_cell.length_c   1.000
_cell.angle_alpha   90.00
_cell.angle_beta   90.00
_cell.angle_gamma   90.00
#
_symmetry.space_group_name_H-M   'P 1'
#
loop_
_entity.id
_entity.type
_entity.pdbx_description
1 polymer ?
#
loop_
_entity_poly.entity_id
_entity_poly.type
_entity_poly.pdbx_seq_one_letter_code
_entity_poly.pdbx_strand_id
1 'polypeptide(L)'
;MSKLKHEDLMSLEEYHEARDDFRRKAIEHKKIRQVPLDEHATLYFEDRLTMQYQIQEMLRIEKIFQKEAIQEELDAYNPLIPDGTNWKATFMLEYTDVEERRKRLAELVGIEHKVYVKVDGHDRVYAVANEDLERSTEDKTSSVHF
;
A
#
# COMPACT_ATOMS: atom_id res chain seq x y z
N MET A 1 -4.01 -10.69 11.15
CA MET A 1 -5.41 -10.29 10.85
C MET A 1 -5.97 -11.25 9.80
N SER A 2 -7.30 -11.40 9.68
CA SER A 2 -7.87 -12.20 8.59
C SER A 2 -7.68 -11.48 7.24
N LYS A 3 -7.39 -12.25 6.19
CA LYS A 3 -7.34 -11.78 4.80
C LYS A 3 -8.76 -11.49 4.29
N LEU A 4 -8.89 -10.56 3.34
CA LEU A 4 -10.17 -10.23 2.72
C LEU A 4 -10.60 -11.35 1.79
N LYS A 5 -11.91 -11.54 1.69
CA LYS A 5 -12.57 -12.46 0.77
C LYS A 5 -13.69 -11.72 0.05
N HIS A 6 -14.27 -12.36 -0.96
CA HIS A 6 -15.43 -11.82 -1.67
C HIS A 6 -16.58 -11.37 -0.76
N GLU A 7 -16.87 -12.14 0.30
CA GLU A 7 -17.94 -11.82 1.26
C GLU A 7 -17.69 -10.54 2.07
N ASP A 8 -16.45 -10.06 2.08
CA ASP A 8 -16.08 -8.79 2.72
C ASP A 8 -16.21 -7.59 1.76
N LEU A 9 -16.49 -7.83 0.47
CA LEU A 9 -16.57 -6.78 -0.53
C LEU A 9 -18.04 -6.52 -0.90
N MET A 10 -18.43 -5.24 -0.83
CA MET A 10 -19.64 -4.71 -1.44
C MET A 10 -19.56 -4.85 -2.97
N SER A 11 -20.70 -5.09 -3.60
CA SER A 11 -20.88 -4.93 -5.04
C SER A 11 -20.67 -3.48 -5.48
N LEU A 12 -20.55 -3.25 -6.80
CA LEU A 12 -20.38 -1.89 -7.34
C LEU A 12 -21.53 -0.95 -6.96
N GLU A 13 -22.76 -1.48 -6.90
CA GLU A 13 -23.96 -0.71 -6.53
C GLU A 13 -23.95 -0.39 -5.03
N GLU A 14 -23.78 -1.39 -4.17
CA GLU A 14 -23.71 -1.19 -2.71
C GLU A 14 -22.55 -0.25 -2.34
N TYR A 15 -21.39 -0.40 -2.99
CA TYR A 15 -20.27 0.48 -2.74
C TYR A 15 -20.54 1.90 -3.23
N HIS A 16 -21.24 2.09 -4.36
CA HIS A 16 -21.62 3.42 -4.83
C HIS A 16 -22.44 4.18 -3.78
N GLU A 17 -23.40 3.50 -3.14
CA GLU A 17 -24.22 4.09 -2.07
C GLU A 17 -23.42 4.36 -0.79
N ALA A 18 -22.55 3.43 -0.38
CA ALA A 18 -21.78 3.53 0.86
C ALA A 18 -20.47 4.33 0.75
N ARG A 19 -20.07 4.73 -0.47
CA ARG A 19 -18.70 5.21 -0.77
C ARG A 19 -18.29 6.38 0.09
N ASP A 20 -19.12 7.41 0.22
CA ASP A 20 -18.72 8.64 0.91
C ASP A 20 -18.45 8.39 2.39
N ASP A 21 -19.26 7.52 3.01
CA ASP A 21 -19.08 7.09 4.39
C ASP A 21 -17.86 6.18 4.54
N PHE A 22 -17.67 5.23 3.64
CA PHE A 22 -16.53 4.32 3.67
C PHE A 22 -15.20 5.06 3.45
N ARG A 23 -15.17 5.99 2.48
CA ARG A 23 -14.03 6.87 2.20
C ARG A 23 -13.70 7.75 3.40
N ARG A 24 -14.69 8.35 4.05
CA ARG A 24 -14.47 9.16 5.26
C ARG A 24 -13.83 8.31 6.37
N LYS A 25 -14.36 7.11 6.63
CA LYS A 25 -13.79 6.17 7.60
C LYS A 25 -12.34 5.81 7.26
N ALA A 26 -12.05 5.48 6.00
CA ALA A 26 -10.71 5.13 5.55
C ALA A 26 -9.72 6.29 5.69
N ILE A 27 -10.12 7.52 5.35
CA ILE A 27 -9.25 8.71 5.48
C ILE A 27 -8.93 8.98 6.95
N GLU A 28 -9.93 8.99 7.84
CA GLU A 28 -9.69 9.19 9.26
C GLU A 28 -8.78 8.10 9.85
N HIS A 29 -8.98 6.85 9.45
CA HIS A 29 -8.13 5.73 9.86
C HIS A 29 -6.69 5.85 9.35
N LYS A 30 -6.50 6.32 8.11
CA LYS A 30 -5.16 6.53 7.53
C LYS A 30 -4.36 7.60 8.26
N LYS A 31 -4.97 8.56 8.96
CA LYS A 31 -4.24 9.67 9.64
C LYS A 31 -3.25 9.18 10.70
N ILE A 32 -3.59 8.10 11.42
CA ILE A 32 -2.75 7.55 12.50
C ILE A 32 -1.82 6.43 12.03
N ARG A 33 -1.77 6.18 10.72
CA ARG A 33 -1.02 5.08 10.10
C ARG A 33 0.11 5.56 9.20
N GLN A 34 0.44 6.83 9.27
CA GLN A 34 1.46 7.46 8.44
C GLN A 34 2.65 7.83 9.30
N VAL A 35 3.84 7.48 8.82
CA VAL A 35 5.12 7.88 9.42
C VAL A 35 5.96 8.55 8.33
N PRO A 36 6.05 9.89 8.32
CA PRO A 36 7.00 10.58 7.46
C PRO A 36 8.43 10.26 7.93
N LEU A 37 9.26 9.81 7.01
CA LEU A 37 10.68 9.54 7.23
C LEU A 37 11.54 10.76 6.87
N ASP A 38 11.12 11.51 5.86
CA ASP A 38 11.72 12.76 5.39
C ASP A 38 10.67 13.59 4.62
N GLU A 39 11.07 14.73 4.05
CA GLU A 39 10.21 15.62 3.26
C GLU A 39 9.51 14.91 2.07
N HIS A 40 10.19 13.95 1.45
CA HIS A 40 9.71 13.25 0.25
C HIS A 40 9.43 11.76 0.48
N ALA A 41 9.47 11.28 1.72
CA ALA A 41 9.47 9.85 2.02
C ALA A 41 8.50 9.56 3.15
N THR A 42 7.46 8.77 2.88
CA THR A 42 6.41 8.44 3.86
C THR A 42 6.09 6.95 3.85
N LEU A 43 6.01 6.34 5.03
CA LEU A 43 5.47 5.00 5.22
C LEU A 43 3.99 5.06 5.60
N TYR A 44 3.17 4.28 4.90
CA TYR A 44 1.76 4.08 5.18
C TYR A 44 1.56 2.66 5.68
N PHE A 45 1.39 2.48 6.98
CA PHE A 45 1.13 1.17 7.56
C PHE A 45 -0.26 0.68 7.12
N GLU A 46 -0.28 -0.49 6.51
CA GLU A 46 -1.49 -1.07 5.93
C GLU A 46 -2.19 -2.01 6.90
N ASP A 47 -3.50 -2.17 6.71
CA ASP A 47 -4.30 -3.19 7.37
C ASP A 47 -5.51 -3.59 6.54
N ARG A 48 -6.37 -4.40 7.15
CA ARG A 48 -7.59 -4.87 6.53
C ARG A 48 -8.48 -3.73 6.04
N LEU A 49 -8.64 -2.64 6.80
CA LEU A 49 -9.53 -1.54 6.41
C LEU A 49 -8.91 -0.72 5.27
N THR A 50 -7.61 -0.42 5.33
CA THR A 50 -6.94 0.31 4.25
C THR A 50 -6.94 -0.49 2.95
N MET A 51 -6.73 -1.80 3.02
CA MET A 51 -6.79 -2.69 1.85
C MET A 51 -8.20 -2.88 1.32
N GLN A 52 -9.20 -3.02 2.19
CA GLN A 52 -10.60 -3.11 1.75
C GLN A 52 -11.01 -1.85 0.99
N TYR A 53 -10.62 -0.67 1.48
CA TYR A 53 -10.84 0.60 0.77
C TYR A 53 -10.13 0.66 -0.56
N GLN A 54 -8.87 0.23 -0.62
CA GLN A 54 -8.11 0.24 -1.86
C GLN A 54 -8.72 -0.69 -2.93
N ILE A 55 -9.08 -1.92 -2.55
CA ILE A 55 -9.74 -2.88 -3.45
C ILE A 55 -11.07 -2.32 -3.93
N GLN A 56 -11.91 -1.78 -3.03
CA GLN A 56 -13.20 -1.21 -3.42
C GLN A 56 -13.07 -0.04 -4.41
N GLU A 57 -12.10 0.85 -4.20
CA GLU A 57 -11.84 1.92 -5.17
C GLU A 57 -11.36 1.37 -6.52
N MET A 58 -10.52 0.33 -6.54
CA MET A 58 -10.08 -0.32 -7.79
C MET A 58 -11.25 -0.94 -8.54
N LEU A 59 -12.07 -1.75 -7.86
CA LEU A 59 -13.25 -2.37 -8.46
C LEU A 59 -14.19 -1.32 -9.06
N ARG A 60 -14.40 -0.19 -8.36
CA ARG A 60 -15.25 0.90 -8.82
C ARG A 60 -14.70 1.63 -10.05
N ILE A 61 -13.41 1.98 -10.03
CA ILE A 61 -12.78 2.76 -11.11
C ILE A 61 -12.74 1.94 -12.40
N GLU A 62 -12.31 0.68 -12.28
CA GLU A 62 -12.16 -0.25 -13.41
C GLU A 62 -13.46 -0.99 -13.75
N LYS A 63 -14.54 -0.77 -12.99
CA LYS A 63 -15.84 -1.43 -13.13
C LYS A 63 -15.72 -2.95 -13.14
N ILE A 64 -14.92 -3.50 -12.22
CA ILE A 64 -14.70 -4.93 -12.06
C ILE A 64 -15.84 -5.53 -11.23
N PHE A 65 -16.57 -6.48 -11.81
CA PHE A 65 -17.65 -7.21 -11.13
C PHE A 65 -17.60 -8.72 -11.38
N GLN A 66 -16.69 -9.19 -12.24
CA GLN A 66 -16.50 -10.62 -12.50
C GLN A 66 -15.73 -11.24 -11.34
N LYS A 67 -16.16 -12.42 -10.90
CA LYS A 67 -15.61 -13.08 -9.70
C LYS A 67 -14.11 -13.32 -9.83
N GLU A 68 -13.66 -13.79 -10.98
CA GLU A 68 -12.25 -14.10 -11.22
C GLU A 68 -11.38 -12.84 -11.16
N ALA A 69 -11.82 -11.75 -11.79
CA ALA A 69 -11.13 -10.47 -11.74
C ALA A 69 -11.14 -9.84 -10.33
N ILE A 70 -12.21 -10.00 -9.55
CA ILE A 70 -12.22 -9.58 -8.13
C ILE A 70 -11.19 -10.40 -7.32
N GLN A 71 -11.03 -11.68 -7.62
CA GLN A 71 -10.04 -12.52 -6.95
C GLN A 71 -8.62 -12.06 -7.27
N GLU A 72 -8.33 -11.63 -8.50
CA GLU A 72 -7.04 -11.04 -8.86
C GLU A 72 -6.71 -9.79 -8.03
N GLU A 73 -7.69 -8.90 -7.83
CA GLU A 73 -7.52 -7.73 -6.95
C GLU A 73 -7.32 -8.14 -5.48
N LEU A 74 -8.10 -9.11 -4.99
CA LEU A 74 -7.90 -9.66 -3.65
C LEU A 74 -6.49 -10.24 -3.47
N ASP A 75 -5.99 -10.99 -4.45
CA ASP A 75 -4.68 -11.62 -4.40
C ASP A 75 -3.54 -10.60 -4.48
N ALA A 76 -3.73 -9.50 -5.21
CA ALA A 76 -2.77 -8.41 -5.28
C ALA A 76 -2.65 -7.64 -3.95
N TYR A 77 -3.77 -7.36 -3.28
CA TYR A 77 -3.78 -6.49 -2.09
C TYR A 77 -3.76 -7.25 -0.75
N ASN A 78 -4.22 -8.50 -0.68
CA ASN A 78 -4.18 -9.29 0.54
C ASN A 78 -2.77 -9.45 1.15
N PRO A 79 -1.67 -9.57 0.38
CA PRO A 79 -0.31 -9.60 0.92
C PRO A 79 0.03 -8.41 1.82
N LEU A 80 -0.60 -7.25 1.60
CA LEU A 80 -0.41 -6.02 2.38
C LEU A 80 -1.21 -5.99 3.70
N ILE A 81 -2.00 -7.03 4.00
CA ILE A 81 -2.67 -7.17 5.30
C ILE A 81 -1.75 -7.91 6.28
N PRO A 82 -1.40 -7.34 7.45
CA PRO A 82 -0.58 -7.99 8.47
C PRO A 82 -1.15 -9.35 8.92
N ASP A 83 -0.29 -10.36 9.03
CA ASP A 83 -0.70 -11.71 9.47
C ASP A 83 -0.71 -11.88 11.00
N GLY A 84 -0.08 -10.97 11.73
CA GLY A 84 0.06 -11.01 13.20
C GLY A 84 1.51 -11.17 13.66
N THR A 85 2.42 -11.52 12.76
CA THR A 85 3.86 -11.63 13.02
C THR A 85 4.69 -10.58 12.27
N ASN A 86 4.07 -9.84 11.35
CA ASN A 86 4.71 -8.78 10.58
C ASN A 86 3.88 -7.48 10.58
N TRP A 87 4.55 -6.40 10.21
CA TRP A 87 3.90 -5.16 9.76
C TRP A 87 4.00 -5.10 8.24
N LYS A 88 3.00 -4.51 7.61
CA LYS A 88 2.94 -4.27 6.17
C LYS A 88 2.78 -2.77 5.96
N ALA A 89 3.52 -2.19 5.02
CA ALA A 89 3.49 -0.77 4.77
C ALA A 89 3.73 -0.46 3.30
N THR A 90 3.00 0.51 2.77
CA THR A 90 3.33 1.13 1.48
C THR A 90 4.35 2.23 1.73
N PHE A 91 5.51 2.15 1.07
CA PHE A 91 6.51 3.21 1.09
C PHE A 91 6.38 4.08 -0.15
N MET A 92 6.14 5.39 0.05
CA MET A 92 5.99 6.36 -1.03
C MET A 92 7.13 7.37 -1.07
N LEU A 93 7.64 7.61 -2.28
CA LEU A 93 8.56 8.69 -2.64
C LEU A 93 7.80 9.76 -3.43
N GLU A 94 7.55 10.89 -2.79
CA GLU A 94 6.62 11.93 -3.25
C GLU A 94 7.37 13.18 -3.72
N TYR A 95 7.52 13.29 -5.04
CA TYR A 95 8.07 14.46 -5.71
C TYR A 95 7.03 15.03 -6.68
N THR A 96 6.69 16.30 -6.51
CA THR A 96 5.66 16.98 -7.31
C THR A 96 6.15 17.31 -8.72
N ASP A 97 7.42 17.70 -8.85
CA ASP A 97 8.04 17.97 -10.15
C ASP A 97 8.52 16.68 -10.82
N VAL A 98 8.19 16.51 -12.10
CA VAL A 98 8.44 15.27 -12.84
C VAL A 98 9.92 15.06 -13.13
N GLU A 99 10.65 16.13 -13.45
CA GLU A 99 12.08 16.04 -13.78
C GLU A 99 12.90 15.79 -12.51
N GLU A 100 12.55 16.47 -11.41
CA GLU A 100 13.12 16.19 -10.10
C GLU A 100 12.83 14.75 -9.68
N ARG A 101 11.57 14.29 -9.75
CA ARG A 101 11.21 12.92 -9.41
C ARG A 101 12.07 11.92 -10.16
N ARG A 102 12.24 12.09 -11.47
CA ARG A 102 13.05 11.18 -12.29
C ARG A 102 14.50 11.13 -11.82
N LYS A 103 15.11 12.29 -11.55
CA LYS A 103 16.49 12.38 -11.06
C LYS A 103 16.62 11.70 -9.69
N ARG A 104 15.70 12.00 -8.76
CA ARG A 104 15.72 11.46 -7.39
C ARG A 104 15.52 9.96 -7.35
N LEU A 105 14.58 9.42 -8.13
CA LEU A 105 14.37 7.97 -8.21
C LEU A 105 15.60 7.23 -8.79
N ALA A 106 16.41 7.87 -9.63
CA ALA A 106 17.68 7.31 -10.09
C ALA A 106 18.77 7.37 -9.00
N GLU A 107 18.78 8.40 -8.15
CA GLU A 107 19.72 8.52 -7.02
C GLU A 107 19.38 7.55 -5.86
N LEU A 108 18.11 7.15 -5.74
CA LEU A 108 17.58 6.36 -4.62
C LEU A 108 17.43 4.87 -4.93
N VAL A 109 18.11 4.34 -5.94
CA VAL A 109 18.04 2.91 -6.29
C VAL A 109 18.38 2.04 -5.07
N GLY A 110 17.47 1.11 -4.73
CA GLY A 110 17.63 0.18 -3.62
C GLY A 110 17.34 0.75 -2.23
N ILE A 111 16.79 1.97 -2.14
CA ILE A 111 16.42 2.60 -0.86
C ILE A 111 15.42 1.74 -0.06
N GLU A 112 14.53 1.03 -0.73
CA GLU A 112 13.52 0.15 -0.14
C GLU A 112 14.14 -0.92 0.76
N HIS A 113 15.36 -1.37 0.46
CA HIS A 113 16.11 -2.35 1.24
C HIS A 113 16.89 -1.73 2.42
N LYS A 114 16.86 -0.41 2.55
CA LYS A 114 17.54 0.34 3.63
C LYS A 114 16.58 0.79 4.72
N VAL A 115 15.27 0.69 4.50
CA VAL A 115 14.24 0.99 5.50
C VAL A 115 14.26 -0.09 6.59
N TYR A 116 14.23 0.33 7.86
CA TYR A 116 14.17 -0.58 8.99
C TYR A 116 13.34 -0.01 10.14
N VAL A 117 12.84 -0.92 10.97
CA VAL A 117 12.30 -0.62 12.30
C VAL A 117 13.31 -1.09 13.34
N LYS A 118 13.39 -0.33 14.44
CA LYS A 118 14.11 -0.75 15.64
C LYS A 118 13.23 -0.51 16.86
N VAL A 119 12.89 -1.58 17.55
CA VAL A 119 12.27 -1.51 18.88
C VAL A 119 13.38 -1.37 19.91
N ASP A 120 13.15 -0.58 20.96
CA ASP A 120 14.15 -0.40 22.01
C ASP A 120 14.57 -1.74 22.63
N GLY A 121 15.88 -1.91 22.85
CA GLY A 121 16.46 -3.17 23.31
C GLY A 121 16.53 -4.31 22.28
N HIS A 122 16.09 -4.10 21.03
CA HIS A 122 16.13 -5.11 19.97
C HIS A 122 17.00 -4.69 18.77
N ASP A 123 17.41 -5.67 17.96
CA ASP A 123 18.12 -5.44 16.71
C ASP A 123 17.23 -4.77 15.66
N ARG A 124 17.87 -4.20 14.63
CA ARG A 124 17.16 -3.64 13.48
C ARG A 124 16.50 -4.76 12.66
N VAL A 125 15.25 -4.55 12.30
CA VAL A 125 14.52 -5.38 11.34
C VAL A 125 14.36 -4.59 10.05
N TYR A 126 15.07 -5.01 9.01
CA TYR A 126 14.99 -4.39 7.69
C TYR A 126 13.73 -4.82 6.96
N ALA A 127 13.19 -3.93 6.13
CA ALA A 127 12.07 -4.25 5.27
C ALA A 127 12.46 -5.33 4.25
N VAL A 128 11.54 -6.27 4.04
CA VAL A 128 11.56 -7.16 2.87
C VAL A 128 10.60 -6.53 1.88
N ALA A 129 11.16 -5.90 0.84
CA ALA A 129 10.38 -5.08 -0.08
C ALA A 129 10.08 -5.84 -1.38
N ASN A 130 8.90 -5.55 -1.96
CA ASN A 130 8.54 -5.92 -3.33
C ASN A 130 8.57 -7.44 -3.63
N GLU A 131 8.12 -8.25 -2.67
CA GLU A 131 8.07 -9.72 -2.80
C GLU A 131 7.12 -10.19 -3.93
N ASP A 132 6.19 -9.33 -4.34
CA ASP A 132 5.21 -9.56 -5.41
C ASP A 132 5.79 -9.34 -6.82
N LEU A 133 6.62 -8.32 -6.99
CA LEU A 133 7.15 -7.93 -8.28
C LEU A 133 8.42 -7.08 -8.12
N GLU A 134 9.43 -7.32 -8.95
CA GLU A 134 10.60 -6.44 -9.01
C GLU A 134 10.19 -5.05 -9.51
N ARG A 135 10.17 -4.05 -8.61
CA ARG A 135 9.75 -2.66 -8.92
C ARG A 135 10.90 -1.71 -9.25
N SER A 136 12.13 -2.18 -9.09
CA SER A 136 13.35 -1.41 -9.32
C SER A 136 14.05 -1.95 -10.56
N THR A 137 14.68 -1.07 -11.33
CA THR A 137 15.57 -1.44 -12.43
C THR A 137 17.00 -0.99 -12.08
N GLU A 138 17.99 -1.41 -12.87
CA GLU A 138 19.39 -0.96 -12.69
C GLU A 138 19.52 0.58 -12.66
N ASP A 139 18.67 1.29 -13.41
CA ASP A 139 18.77 2.74 -13.61
C ASP A 139 17.87 3.58 -12.71
N LYS A 140 16.80 3.01 -12.12
CA LYS A 140 15.82 3.76 -11.32
C LYS A 140 14.99 2.88 -10.41
N THR A 141 14.58 3.45 -9.28
CA THR A 141 13.60 2.86 -8.35
C THR A 141 12.16 3.31 -8.66
N SER A 142 11.18 2.68 -8.00
CA SER A 142 9.76 3.04 -8.07
C SER A 142 9.44 4.18 -7.10
N SER A 143 8.40 4.96 -7.39
CA SER A 143 7.85 5.90 -6.40
C SER A 143 7.03 5.23 -5.30
N VAL A 144 6.69 3.95 -5.47
CA VAL A 144 5.86 3.17 -4.55
C VAL A 144 6.46 1.77 -4.37
N HIS A 145 6.66 1.38 -3.12
CA HIS A 145 7.15 0.06 -2.71
C HIS A 145 6.21 -0.55 -1.66
N PHE A 146 6.23 -1.88 -1.56
CA PHE A 146 5.44 -2.66 -0.60
C PHE A 146 6.34 -3.51 0.30
#